data_AF-A0A1S6U665-F1
#
_entry.id   AF-A0A1S6U665-F1
#
_cell.length_a   1.000
_cell.length_b   1.000
_cell.length_c   1.000
_cell.angle_alpha   90.00
_cell.angle_beta   90.00
_cell.angle_gamma   90.00
#
_symmetry.space_group_name_H-M   'P 1'
#
loop_
_entity.id
_entity.type
_entity.pdbx_description
1 polymer ?
#
loop_
_entity_poly.entity_id
_entity_poly.type
_entity_poly.pdbx_seq_one_letter_code
_entity_poly.pdbx_strand_id
1 'polypeptide(L)' 'MQNENRSVFALNGVTGMLIATVLLLSILGVLTYFAIIIQQDVSTKPYKIENASGLKAKSVENKKHFMVKE' A
#
# COMPACT_ATOMS: atom_id res chain seq x y z
N MET A 1 47.71 -8.50 13.45
CA MET A 1 46.64 -9.51 13.33
C MET A 1 45.42 -8.81 12.73
N GLN A 2 44.96 -9.22 11.53
CA GLN A 2 43.69 -8.76 10.95
C GLN A 2 42.58 -9.72 11.38
N ASN A 3 41.40 -9.18 11.67
CA ASN A 3 40.23 -9.94 12.10
C ASN A 3 39.45 -10.44 10.88
N GLU A 4 39.32 -11.77 10.77
CA GLU A 4 38.68 -12.53 9.68
C GLU A 4 37.14 -12.60 9.79
N ASN A 5 36.51 -12.06 10.85
CA ASN A 5 35.05 -12.09 11.09
C ASN A 5 34.24 -11.10 10.22
N ARG A 6 34.45 -11.00 8.91
CA ARG A 6 33.77 -9.98 8.09
C ARG A 6 33.12 -10.55 6.83
N SER A 7 31.81 -10.82 6.92
CA SER A 7 30.98 -10.98 5.72
C SER A 7 29.55 -10.46 5.89
N VAL A 8 29.06 -9.86 4.80
CA VAL A 8 28.09 -8.74 4.79
C VAL A 8 26.65 -9.15 5.03
N PHE A 9 26.34 -10.43 4.84
CA PHE A 9 25.06 -10.94 5.23
C PHE A 9 25.22 -12.40 5.60
N ALA A 10 26.00 -12.61 6.65
CA ALA A 10 26.48 -13.93 6.93
C ALA A 10 25.44 -14.80 7.62
N LEU A 11 25.21 -16.02 7.12
CA LEU A 11 25.14 -17.14 8.08
C LEU A 11 26.57 -17.40 8.60
N ASN A 12 27.53 -17.44 7.67
CA ASN A 12 28.98 -17.17 7.78
C ASN A 12 29.49 -16.44 6.51
N GLY A 13 28.64 -15.75 5.73
CA GLY A 13 29.01 -15.18 4.43
C GLY A 13 27.99 -14.29 3.68
N VAL A 14 27.72 -14.67 2.43
CA VAL A 14 26.67 -14.11 1.55
C VAL A 14 25.34 -14.88 1.72
N THR A 15 25.38 -16.05 2.35
CA THR A 15 24.20 -16.91 2.55
C THR A 15 23.07 -16.25 3.33
N GLY A 16 23.39 -15.52 4.40
CA GLY A 16 22.42 -14.73 5.13
C GLY A 16 21.88 -13.56 4.30
N MET A 17 22.54 -13.17 3.18
CA MET A 17 22.04 -12.12 2.27
C MET A 17 20.82 -12.68 1.60
N LEU A 18 20.99 -13.87 1.05
CA LEU A 18 19.97 -14.56 0.28
C LEU A 18 18.78 -14.92 1.17
N ILE A 19 19.04 -15.31 2.42
CA ILE A 19 17.97 -15.53 3.40
C ILE A 19 17.24 -14.23 3.70
N ALA A 20 17.96 -13.15 3.97
CA ALA A 20 17.35 -11.85 4.26
C ALA A 20 16.55 -11.32 3.06
N THR A 21 17.06 -11.46 1.84
CA THR A 21 16.37 -10.99 0.63
C THR A 21 15.13 -11.82 0.34
N VAL A 22 15.19 -13.15 0.47
CA VAL A 22 14.01 -14.02 0.31
C VAL A 22 12.97 -13.71 1.38
N LEU A 23 13.39 -13.47 2.62
CA LEU A 23 12.49 -13.08 3.70
C LEU A 23 11.79 -11.76 3.38
N LEU A 24 12.54 -10.73 2.97
CA LEU A 24 11.97 -9.44 2.59
C LEU A 24 11.02 -9.55 1.39
N LEU A 25 11.37 -10.34 0.37
CA LEU A 25 10.51 -10.56 -0.79
C LEU A 25 9.25 -11.35 -0.44
N SER A 26 9.34 -12.31 0.49
CA SER A 26 8.17 -13.05 0.96
C SER A 26 7.19 -12.14 1.69
N ILE A 27 7.70 -11.29 2.59
CA ILE A 27 6.89 -10.29 3.31
C ILE A 27 6.27 -9.33 2.31
N LEU A 28 7.07 -8.81 1.37
CA LEU A 28 6.59 -7.91 0.32
C LEU A 28 5.46 -8.58 -0.49
N GLY A 29 5.66 -9.81 -0.98
CA GLY A 29 4.67 -10.52 -1.77
C GLY A 29 3.35 -10.75 -1.02
N VAL A 30 3.42 -11.15 0.25
CA VAL A 30 2.24 -11.33 1.10
C VAL A 30 1.50 -10.01 1.31
N LEU A 31 2.22 -8.93 1.66
CA LEU A 31 1.62 -7.62 1.87
C LEU A 31 1.02 -7.05 0.57
N THR A 32 1.70 -7.22 -0.56
CA THR A 32 1.18 -6.81 -1.88
C THR A 32 -0.07 -7.60 -2.25
N TYR A 33 -0.11 -8.90 -2.00
CA TYR A 33 -1.30 -9.72 -2.22
C TYR A 33 -2.50 -9.22 -1.43
N PHE A 34 -2.32 -8.97 -0.12
CA PHE A 34 -3.39 -8.40 0.72
C PHE A 34 -3.80 -7.00 0.26
N ALA A 35 -2.84 -6.16 -0.13
CA ALA A 35 -3.13 -4.83 -0.64
C ALA A 35 -3.98 -4.89 -1.91
N ILE A 36 -3.69 -5.81 -2.85
CA ILE A 36 -4.47 -5.99 -4.07
C ILE A 36 -5.90 -6.41 -3.75
N ILE A 37 -6.10 -7.36 -2.83
CA ILE A 37 -7.45 -7.80 -2.42
C ILE A 37 -8.26 -6.63 -1.85
N ILE A 38 -7.65 -5.86 -0.94
CA ILE A 38 -8.33 -4.70 -0.33
C ILE A 38 -8.63 -3.65 -1.41
N GLN A 39 -7.67 -3.38 -2.30
CA GLN A 39 -7.86 -2.44 -3.40
C GLN A 39 -8.99 -2.86 -4.34
N GLN A 40 -9.11 -4.15 -4.67
CA GLN A 40 -10.22 -4.68 -5.47
C GLN A 40 -11.56 -4.51 -4.74
N ASP A 41 -11.61 -4.83 -3.44
CA ASP A 41 -12.82 -4.70 -2.62
C ASP A 41 -13.30 -3.24 -2.53
N VAL A 42 -12.39 -2.26 -2.42
CA VAL A 42 -12.76 -0.84 -2.37
C VAL A 42 -12.94 -0.20 -3.74
N SER A 43 -12.34 -0.74 -4.81
CA SER A 43 -12.43 -0.14 -6.16
C SER A 43 -13.86 -0.03 -6.69
N THR A 44 -14.74 -0.92 -6.23
CA THR A 44 -16.15 -0.95 -6.61
C THR A 44 -17.07 -0.29 -5.59
N LYS A 45 -16.52 0.21 -4.47
CA LYS A 45 -17.27 0.87 -3.40
C LYS A 45 -17.15 2.39 -3.53
N PRO A 46 -18.11 3.06 -4.18
CA PRO A 46 -18.11 4.52 -4.21
C PRO A 46 -18.24 5.06 -2.77
N TYR A 47 -17.54 6.15 -2.47
CA TYR A 47 -17.73 6.87 -1.21
C TYR A 47 -19.19 7.29 -1.08
N LYS A 48 -19.84 6.86 0.00
CA LYS A 48 -21.21 7.28 0.32
C LYS A 48 -21.17 8.62 1.02
N ILE A 49 -21.91 9.58 0.48
CA ILE A 49 -22.17 10.85 1.14
C ILE A 49 -23.35 10.63 2.08
N GLU A 50 -23.07 10.29 3.34
CA GLU A 50 -24.10 10.07 4.39
C GLU A 50 -24.84 11.38 4.75
N ASN A 51 -24.18 12.53 4.63
CA ASN A 51 -24.78 13.85 4.90
C ASN A 51 -24.36 14.87 3.84
N ALA A 52 -25.11 14.91 2.73
CA ALA A 52 -24.86 15.84 1.64
C ALA A 52 -25.05 17.30 2.06
N SER A 53 -25.97 17.58 2.98
CA SER A 53 -26.25 18.92 3.50
C SER A 53 -25.12 19.50 4.36
N GLY A 54 -24.26 18.65 4.91
CA GLY A 54 -23.08 19.03 5.68
C GLY A 54 -21.82 19.27 4.84
N LEU A 55 -21.84 18.90 3.55
CA LEU A 55 -20.74 19.17 2.64
C LEU A 55 -20.71 20.66 2.31
N LYS A 56 -19.71 21.37 2.86
CA LYS A 56 -19.44 22.75 2.47
C LYS A 56 -19.02 22.78 1.00
N ALA A 57 -19.88 23.26 0.12
CA ALA A 57 -19.51 23.55 -1.26
C ALA A 57 -18.39 24.61 -1.25
N LYS A 58 -17.15 24.20 -1.53
CA LYS A 58 -15.98 25.08 -1.53
C LYS A 58 -16.09 26.21 -2.57
N SER A 59 -16.85 25.98 -3.65
CA SER A 59 -17.07 26.95 -4.72
C SER A 59 -18.49 26.85 -5.29
N VAL A 60 -19.03 27.99 -5.73
CA VAL A 60 -20.32 28.10 -6.41
C VAL A 60 -20.29 27.38 -7.77
N GLU A 61 -19.13 27.33 -8.44
CA GLU A 61 -18.92 26.59 -9.69
C GLU A 61 -19.17 25.08 -9.57
N ASN A 62 -19.01 24.48 -8.38
CA ASN A 62 -19.18 23.03 -8.19
C ASN A 62 -20.60 22.54 -8.50
N LYS A 63 -21.59 23.45 -8.52
CA LYS A 63 -22.97 23.15 -8.93
C LYS A 63 -23.06 22.52 -10.33
N LYS A 64 -22.12 22.83 -11.24
CA LYS A 64 -22.09 22.32 -12.62
C LYS A 64 -21.74 20.84 -12.73
N HIS A 65 -21.19 20.24 -11.67
CA HIS A 65 -20.73 18.85 -11.66
C HIS A 65 -21.66 17.89 -10.90
N PHE A 66 -22.77 18.38 -10.33
CA PHE A 66 -23.80 17.53 -9.74
C PHE A 66 -24.71 16.98 -10.85
N MET A 67 -24.52 15.72 -11.22
CA MET A 67 -25.54 14.98 -11.99
C MET A 67 -26.56 14.41 -11.00
N VAL A 68 -27.67 15.11 -10.80
CA VAL A 68 -28.84 14.52 -10.13
C VAL A 68 -29.50 13.59 -11.14
N LYS A 69 -29.41 12.29 -10.93
CA LYS A 69 -30.16 11.31 -11.71
C LYS A 69 -31.59 11.30 -11.15
N GLU A 70 -32.57 11.70 -11.97
CA GLU A 70 -34.00 11.52 -11.67
C GLU A 70 -34.37 10.04 -11.52
#